data_AF-A0A4S5JVK0-F1
#
_entry.id   AF-A0A4S5JVK0-F1
#
_cell.length_a   1.000
_cell.length_b   1.000
_cell.length_c   1.000
_cell.angle_alpha   90.00
_cell.angle_beta   90.00
_cell.angle_gamma   90.00
#
_symmetry.space_group_name_H-M   'P 1'
#
loop_
_entity.id
_entity.type
_entity.pdbx_description
1 polymer ?
#
loop_
_entity_poly.entity_id
_entity_poly.type
_entity_poly.pdbx_seq_one_letter_code
_entity_poly.pdbx_strand_id
1 'polypeptide(L)'
;MSLFSVNKPLNPNSRKTVTICSFILPILLWCVVSYVPFVWHPMVEITQPGSVSYFRENMLVDKALFKTESINAAEKGNELPAGIPANPVYLPAPHEVVKAFYASFTTPPTRSSELWLHESLWSSLQVIFYGFLLSSIIGIPLGILAGTYDFFSRLFEPFIEFFRYLPAPAFGALAVAILGIYQAPKIAIIFIGTFFQQVLIVANTTRKLDPALLEAGQTLGAGNRSMLFRIVLPGILPDLYRDTRILLGWAWTYLIVAELIGTSSGITWFITQQARYKNFDNVFAAIIIIGILGLTIDLLLAWLGRRFFPWQNTN
;
A
#
# COMPACT_ATOMS: atom_id res chain seq x y z
N MET A 1 -7.66 3.91 35.49
CA MET A 1 -8.36 4.39 34.27
C MET A 1 -8.61 3.19 33.39
N SER A 2 -9.87 2.85 33.09
CA SER A 2 -10.14 1.65 32.31
C SER A 2 -9.72 1.88 30.86
N LEU A 3 -8.88 0.98 30.34
CA LEU A 3 -8.48 0.94 28.92
C LEU A 3 -9.71 0.83 27.99
N PHE A 4 -10.83 0.36 28.53
CA PHE A 4 -12.08 0.06 27.82
C PHE A 4 -13.19 1.06 28.17
N SER A 5 -12.85 2.36 28.24
CA SER A 5 -13.84 3.40 28.46
C SER A 5 -14.35 3.98 27.14
N VAL A 6 -15.68 4.01 26.97
CA VAL A 6 -16.33 4.52 25.75
C VAL A 6 -16.07 6.03 25.63
N ASN A 7 -15.59 6.46 24.45
CA ASN A 7 -15.33 7.86 24.08
C ASN A 7 -14.43 8.65 25.05
N LYS A 8 -13.55 7.98 25.80
CA LYS A 8 -12.54 8.66 26.63
C LYS A 8 -11.15 8.48 26.03
N PRO A 9 -10.37 9.57 25.84
CA PRO A 9 -9.02 9.45 25.32
C PRO A 9 -8.13 8.71 26.34
N LEU A 10 -7.27 7.82 25.83
CA LEU A 10 -6.22 7.22 26.63
C LEU A 10 -5.29 8.29 27.18
N ASN A 11 -4.81 8.08 28.41
CA ASN A 11 -3.70 8.84 28.98
C ASN A 11 -2.51 8.82 27.99
N PRO A 12 -1.78 9.94 27.78
CA PRO A 12 -0.66 10.01 26.85
C PRO A 12 0.34 8.85 26.95
N ASN A 13 0.64 8.37 28.16
CA ASN A 13 1.56 7.23 28.33
C ASN A 13 0.95 5.93 27.78
N SER A 14 -0.29 5.60 28.17
CA SER A 14 -1.00 4.43 27.66
C SER A 14 -1.20 4.50 26.14
N ARG A 15 -1.50 5.68 25.60
CA ARG A 15 -1.63 5.89 24.15
C ARG A 15 -0.34 5.53 23.43
N LYS A 16 0.80 6.08 23.88
CA LYS A 16 2.12 5.76 23.31
C LYS A 16 2.44 4.27 23.40
N THR A 17 2.22 3.65 24.56
CA THR A 17 2.45 2.21 24.74
C THR A 17 1.60 1.38 23.78
N VAL A 18 0.30 1.66 23.67
CA VAL A 18 -0.60 0.93 22.76
C VAL A 18 -0.19 1.11 21.30
N THR A 19 0.18 2.32 20.89
CA THR A 19 0.70 2.59 19.54
C THR A 19 2.01 1.85 19.27
N ILE A 20 2.92 1.74 20.23
CA ILE A 20 4.15 0.95 20.05
C ILE A 20 3.81 -0.54 19.96
N CYS A 21 2.95 -1.04 20.85
CA CYS A 21 2.50 -2.42 20.85
C CYS A 21 1.82 -2.82 19.53
N SER A 22 1.10 -1.93 18.85
CA SER A 22 0.44 -2.26 17.59
C SER A 22 1.41 -2.61 16.46
N PHE A 23 2.66 -2.13 16.50
CA PHE A 23 3.71 -2.51 15.55
C PHE A 23 4.59 -3.67 16.06
N ILE A 24 4.83 -3.75 17.37
CA ILE A 24 5.65 -4.82 17.96
C ILE A 24 4.91 -6.16 17.93
N LEU A 25 3.61 -6.19 18.21
CA LEU A 25 2.84 -7.45 18.29
C LEU A 25 2.88 -8.28 17.00
N PRO A 26 2.64 -7.71 15.79
CA PRO A 26 2.79 -8.46 14.54
C PRO A 26 4.20 -9.01 14.32
N ILE A 27 5.24 -8.25 14.69
CA ILE A 27 6.64 -8.67 14.55
C ILE A 27 6.95 -9.81 15.52
N LEU A 28 6.49 -9.72 16.78
CA LEU A 28 6.64 -10.79 17.75
C LEU A 28 5.92 -12.06 17.29
N LEU A 29 4.70 -11.94 16.76
CA LEU A 29 3.98 -13.08 16.20
C LEU A 29 4.76 -13.72 15.06
N TRP A 30 5.32 -12.92 14.15
CA TRP A 30 6.16 -13.41 13.06
C TRP A 30 7.43 -14.08 13.59
N CYS A 31 8.12 -13.51 14.57
CA CYS A 31 9.26 -14.14 15.23
C CYS A 31 8.90 -15.49 15.87
N VAL A 32 7.75 -15.58 16.53
CA VAL A 32 7.29 -16.84 17.16
C VAL A 32 7.06 -17.90 16.09
N VAL A 33 6.39 -17.57 14.99
CA VAL A 33 6.17 -18.50 13.87
C VAL A 33 7.51 -18.90 13.22
N SER A 34 8.43 -17.96 13.04
CA SER A 34 9.67 -18.20 12.30
C SER A 34 10.77 -18.90 13.10
N TYR A 35 10.85 -18.72 14.42
CA TYR A 35 11.97 -19.25 15.22
C TYR A 35 11.60 -20.32 16.24
N VAL A 36 10.31 -20.64 16.42
CA VAL A 36 9.87 -21.66 17.39
C VAL A 36 9.41 -22.92 16.65
N PRO A 37 10.25 -23.97 16.56
CA PRO A 37 9.95 -25.21 15.81
C PRO A 37 8.67 -25.93 16.22
N PHE A 38 8.27 -25.79 17.49
CA PHE A 38 7.05 -26.38 18.02
C PHE A 38 5.78 -25.65 17.54
N VAL A 39 5.87 -24.35 17.23
CA VAL A 39 4.72 -23.56 16.78
C VAL A 39 4.46 -23.79 15.29
N TRP A 40 5.49 -23.65 14.45
CA TRP A 40 5.32 -23.73 12.99
C TRP A 40 6.62 -24.03 12.25
N HIS A 41 6.94 -25.30 11.95
CA HIS A 41 8.02 -25.67 11.01
C HIS A 41 7.58 -26.95 10.27
N PRO A 42 6.82 -26.81 9.16
CA PRO A 42 6.29 -27.95 8.40
C PRO A 42 7.33 -28.62 7.50
N MET A 43 8.46 -27.95 7.22
CA MET A 43 9.55 -28.47 6.41
C MET A 43 10.72 -28.92 7.28
N VAL A 44 11.59 -29.74 6.70
CA VAL A 44 12.91 -30.11 7.23
C VAL A 44 13.93 -29.78 6.15
N GLU A 45 14.93 -28.98 6.50
CA GLU A 45 16.10 -28.75 5.67
C GLU A 45 17.10 -29.88 5.88
N ILE A 46 17.45 -30.57 4.80
CA ILE A 46 18.35 -31.72 4.85
C ILE A 46 19.79 -31.24 5.07
N THR A 47 20.40 -31.71 6.15
CA THR A 47 21.83 -31.51 6.44
C THR A 47 22.67 -32.69 5.98
N GLN A 48 22.13 -33.92 6.09
CA GLN A 48 22.79 -35.13 5.60
C GLN A 48 21.75 -36.02 4.91
N PRO A 49 21.91 -36.33 3.61
CA PRO A 49 20.97 -37.17 2.86
C PRO A 49 20.85 -38.62 3.36
N GLY A 50 21.91 -39.15 4.00
CA GLY A 50 22.02 -40.55 4.37
C GLY A 50 21.84 -41.47 3.17
N SER A 51 21.03 -42.51 3.33
CA SER A 51 20.76 -43.51 2.29
C SER A 51 19.63 -43.17 1.31
N VAL A 52 18.97 -42.02 1.46
CA VAL A 52 17.86 -41.59 0.61
C VAL A 52 18.40 -40.95 -0.67
N SER A 53 18.29 -41.65 -1.80
CA SER A 53 18.96 -41.29 -3.06
C SER A 53 18.60 -39.93 -3.65
N TYR A 54 17.42 -39.41 -3.35
CA TYR A 54 16.93 -38.15 -3.90
C TYR A 54 17.02 -36.97 -2.91
N PHE A 55 17.42 -37.21 -1.66
CA PHE A 55 17.70 -36.13 -0.72
C PHE A 55 19.03 -35.47 -1.11
N ARG A 56 19.07 -34.14 -0.99
CA ARG A 56 20.26 -33.33 -1.23
C ARG A 56 20.44 -32.35 -0.08
N GLU A 57 21.68 -32.00 0.22
CA GLU A 57 21.98 -30.97 1.20
C GLU A 57 21.29 -29.63 0.82
N ASN A 58 20.75 -28.92 1.81
CA ASN A 58 19.95 -27.70 1.68
C ASN A 58 18.61 -27.88 0.94
N MET A 59 18.16 -29.12 0.72
CA MET A 59 16.83 -29.39 0.19
C MET A 59 15.79 -29.25 1.30
N LEU A 60 14.69 -28.56 1.01
CA LEU A 60 13.53 -28.53 1.89
C LEU A 60 12.59 -29.67 1.54
N VAL A 61 12.27 -30.49 2.54
CA VAL A 61 11.40 -31.67 2.43
C VAL A 61 10.27 -31.56 3.45
N ASP A 62 9.06 -32.00 3.10
CA ASP A 62 7.95 -32.07 4.05
C ASP A 62 8.32 -32.94 5.27
N LYS A 63 8.02 -32.45 6.48
CA LYS A 63 8.35 -33.16 7.72
C LYS A 63 7.73 -34.56 7.81
N ALA A 64 6.55 -34.74 7.23
CA ALA A 64 5.90 -36.05 7.16
C ALA A 64 6.67 -37.01 6.25
N LEU A 65 7.10 -36.54 5.07
CA LEU A 65 7.90 -37.33 4.13
C LEU A 65 9.27 -37.68 4.73
N PHE A 66 9.94 -36.71 5.35
CA PHE A 66 11.21 -36.92 6.05
C PHE A 66 11.09 -38.00 7.12
N LYS A 67 10.01 -37.98 7.92
CA LYS A 67 9.75 -38.98 8.95
C LYS A 67 9.56 -40.38 8.36
N THR A 68 8.78 -40.51 7.29
CA THR A 68 8.55 -41.80 6.62
C THR A 68 9.85 -42.36 6.07
N GLU A 69 10.66 -41.55 5.38
CA GLU A 69 11.93 -42.03 4.81
C GLU A 69 12.98 -42.35 5.88
N SER A 70 12.98 -41.62 7.00
CA SER A 70 13.83 -41.94 8.15
C SER A 70 13.48 -43.30 8.74
N ILE A 71 12.19 -43.64 8.84
CA ILE A 71 11.73 -44.96 9.31
C ILE A 71 12.14 -46.04 8.30
N ASN A 72 11.91 -45.82 7.01
CA ASN A 72 12.30 -46.76 5.95
C ASN A 72 13.81 -47.05 5.93
N ALA A 73 14.64 -46.02 6.14
CA ALA A 73 16.09 -46.16 6.22
C ALA A 73 16.50 -46.94 7.48
N ALA A 74 15.86 -46.68 8.62
CA ALA A 74 16.10 -47.39 9.87
C ALA A 74 15.76 -48.89 9.76
N GLU A 75 14.61 -49.23 9.15
CA GLU A 75 14.18 -50.62 8.95
C GLU A 75 15.14 -51.41 8.05
N LYS A 76 15.77 -50.74 7.09
CA LYS A 76 16.77 -51.35 6.19
C LYS A 76 18.17 -51.40 6.79
N GLY A 77 18.38 -50.87 8.00
CA GLY A 77 19.71 -50.76 8.62
C GLY A 77 20.65 -49.83 7.87
N ASN A 78 20.11 -48.92 7.06
CA ASN A 78 20.89 -48.00 6.26
C ASN A 78 21.17 -46.69 7.04
N GLU A 79 22.09 -45.88 6.52
CA GLU A 79 22.38 -44.55 7.09
C GLU A 79 21.13 -43.66 7.09
N LEU A 80 20.84 -43.06 8.25
CA LEU A 80 19.67 -42.22 8.47
C LEU A 80 19.88 -40.82 7.88
N PRO A 81 18.86 -40.23 7.23
CA PRO A 81 18.92 -38.83 6.87
C PRO A 81 18.86 -37.95 8.12
N ALA A 82 19.60 -36.83 8.11
CA ALA A 82 19.58 -35.80 9.14
C ALA A 82 19.11 -34.47 8.56
N GLY A 83 18.39 -33.69 9.37
CA GLY A 83 17.91 -32.38 8.97
C GLY A 83 17.42 -31.54 10.13
N ILE A 84 17.26 -30.24 9.88
CA ILE A 84 16.84 -29.23 10.86
C ILE A 84 15.41 -28.78 10.49
N PRO A 85 14.51 -28.56 11.48
CA PRO A 85 13.20 -27.98 11.19
C PRO A 85 13.36 -26.65 10.45
N ALA A 86 12.62 -26.45 9.37
CA ALA A 86 12.70 -25.26 8.53
C ALA A 86 11.31 -24.69 8.18
N ASN A 87 11.28 -23.39 7.89
CA ASN A 87 10.11 -22.74 7.32
C ASN A 87 10.02 -23.02 5.81
N PRO A 88 8.81 -22.97 5.23
CA PRO A 88 8.68 -22.91 3.79
C PRO A 88 9.41 -21.69 3.21
N VAL A 89 9.92 -21.80 1.98
CA VAL A 89 10.68 -20.73 1.32
C VAL A 89 9.91 -19.40 1.27
N TYR A 90 8.57 -19.44 1.22
CA TYR A 90 7.71 -18.26 1.18
C TYR A 90 7.46 -17.60 2.55
N LEU A 91 7.98 -18.16 3.65
CA LEU A 91 7.88 -17.62 5.00
C LEU A 91 9.28 -17.41 5.60
N PRO A 92 10.06 -16.45 5.07
CA PRO A 92 11.40 -16.16 5.58
C PRO A 92 11.34 -15.64 7.02
N ALA A 93 12.44 -15.82 7.75
CA ALA A 93 12.57 -15.29 9.09
C ALA A 93 12.78 -13.76 9.06
N PRO A 94 12.31 -13.00 10.08
CA PRO A 94 12.44 -11.54 10.09
C PRO A 94 13.88 -11.02 9.87
N HIS A 95 14.88 -11.73 10.38
CA HIS A 95 16.28 -11.32 10.23
C HIS A 95 16.80 -11.51 8.80
N GLU A 96 16.29 -12.49 8.05
CA GLU A 96 16.61 -12.71 6.63
C GLU A 96 16.04 -11.57 5.81
N VAL A 97 14.81 -11.14 6.10
CA VAL A 97 14.18 -9.99 5.45
C VAL A 97 14.97 -8.70 5.68
N VAL A 98 15.49 -8.49 6.89
CA VAL A 98 16.36 -7.32 7.18
C VAL A 98 17.67 -7.38 6.40
N LYS A 99 18.31 -8.57 6.31
CA LYS A 99 19.53 -8.76 5.50
C LYS A 99 19.25 -8.52 4.01
N ALA A 100 18.15 -9.07 3.50
CA ALA A 100 17.70 -8.95 2.12
C ALA A 100 17.35 -7.50 1.76
N PHE A 101 16.70 -6.78 2.67
CA PHE A 101 16.46 -5.35 2.55
C PHE A 101 17.78 -4.59 2.41
N TYR A 102 18.74 -4.79 3.31
CA TYR A 102 20.04 -4.12 3.24
C TYR A 102 20.78 -4.46 1.93
N ALA A 103 20.86 -5.75 1.57
CA ALA A 103 21.49 -6.20 0.35
C ALA A 103 20.84 -5.55 -0.89
N SER A 104 19.52 -5.48 -0.95
CA SER A 104 18.78 -4.85 -2.06
C SER A 104 19.11 -3.36 -2.29
N PHE A 105 19.72 -2.69 -1.32
CA PHE A 105 20.22 -1.31 -1.45
C PHE A 105 21.73 -1.22 -1.69
N THR A 106 22.53 -2.21 -1.28
CA THR A 106 24.00 -2.13 -1.31
C THR A 106 24.67 -3.03 -2.34
N THR A 107 24.05 -4.16 -2.69
CA THR A 107 24.61 -5.12 -3.64
C THR A 107 24.01 -4.95 -5.03
N PRO A 108 24.84 -4.95 -6.10
CA PRO A 108 24.33 -4.82 -7.45
C PRO A 108 23.41 -6.00 -7.81
N PRO A 109 22.34 -5.76 -8.59
CA PRO A 109 21.45 -6.81 -9.03
C PRO A 109 22.23 -7.90 -9.78
N THR A 110 21.91 -9.15 -9.48
CA THR A 110 22.58 -10.32 -10.06
C THR A 110 22.33 -10.44 -11.56
N ARG A 111 21.19 -9.90 -12.04
CA ARG A 111 20.72 -10.03 -13.42
C ARG A 111 20.58 -8.65 -14.04
N SER A 112 20.93 -8.53 -15.32
CA SER A 112 20.83 -7.26 -16.08
C SER A 112 19.41 -6.72 -16.22
N SER A 113 18.39 -7.57 -16.07
CA SER A 113 16.99 -7.15 -16.08
C SER A 113 16.49 -6.67 -14.72
N GLU A 114 17.18 -7.00 -13.62
CA GLU A 114 16.79 -6.61 -12.27
C GLU A 114 17.20 -5.16 -11.98
N LEU A 115 16.26 -4.41 -11.43
CA LEU A 115 16.50 -3.05 -10.95
C LEU A 115 16.85 -3.09 -9.46
N TRP A 116 17.60 -2.08 -9.02
CA TRP A 116 17.77 -1.87 -7.60
C TRP A 116 16.42 -1.56 -6.94
N LEU A 117 16.32 -1.84 -5.65
CA LEU A 117 15.09 -1.55 -4.90
C LEU A 117 14.77 -0.05 -4.90
N HIS A 118 15.79 0.81 -4.75
CA HIS A 118 15.62 2.26 -4.77
C HIS A 118 15.19 2.81 -6.13
N GLU A 119 15.69 2.25 -7.24
CA GLU A 119 15.27 2.62 -8.60
C GLU A 119 13.81 2.24 -8.85
N SER A 120 13.43 1.04 -8.41
CA SER A 120 12.06 0.55 -8.48
C SER A 120 11.10 1.44 -7.69
N LEU A 121 11.48 1.81 -6.46
CA LEU A 121 10.73 2.73 -5.61
C LEU A 121 10.61 4.13 -6.25
N TRP A 122 11.69 4.65 -6.82
CA TRP A 122 11.67 5.94 -7.48
C TRP A 122 10.70 5.95 -8.67
N SER A 123 10.74 4.91 -9.51
CA SER A 123 9.80 4.76 -10.62
C SER A 123 8.34 4.71 -10.13
N SER A 124 8.07 3.99 -9.03
CA SER A 124 6.74 3.90 -8.43
C SER A 124 6.25 5.25 -7.89
N LEU A 125 7.13 6.00 -7.22
CA LEU A 125 6.83 7.34 -6.71
C LEU A 125 6.49 8.32 -7.83
N GLN A 126 7.19 8.27 -8.96
CA GLN A 126 6.87 9.11 -10.12
C GLN A 126 5.48 8.79 -10.67
N VAL A 127 5.16 7.51 -10.85
CA VAL A 127 3.88 7.07 -11.43
C VAL A 127 2.71 7.48 -10.54
N ILE A 128 2.77 7.21 -9.23
CA ILE A 128 1.72 7.63 -8.30
C ILE A 128 1.58 9.14 -8.23
N PHE A 129 2.70 9.88 -8.21
CA PHE A 129 2.70 11.33 -8.18
C PHE A 129 2.01 11.91 -9.42
N TYR A 130 2.42 11.53 -10.63
CA TYR A 130 1.82 12.08 -11.86
C TYR A 130 0.37 11.62 -12.04
N GLY A 131 0.04 10.36 -11.75
CA GLY A 131 -1.33 9.86 -11.84
C GLY A 131 -2.28 10.61 -10.92
N PHE A 132 -1.89 10.77 -9.65
CA PHE A 132 -2.69 11.49 -8.67
C PHE A 132 -2.73 13.01 -8.93
N LEU A 133 -1.63 13.60 -9.38
CA LEU A 133 -1.56 15.03 -9.70
C LEU A 133 -2.49 15.37 -10.87
N LEU A 134 -2.43 14.62 -11.97
CA LEU A 134 -3.31 14.82 -13.12
C LEU A 134 -4.78 14.65 -12.73
N SER A 135 -5.06 13.63 -11.92
CA SER A 135 -6.41 13.39 -11.37
C SER A 135 -6.88 14.57 -10.53
N SER A 136 -6.03 15.09 -9.65
CA SER A 136 -6.35 16.21 -8.77
C SER A 136 -6.55 17.53 -9.50
N ILE A 137 -5.75 17.80 -10.54
CA ILE A 137 -5.86 19.03 -11.36
C ILE A 137 -7.25 19.16 -11.99
N ILE A 138 -7.87 18.04 -12.36
CA ILE A 138 -9.19 18.03 -13.03
C ILE A 138 -10.31 17.73 -12.02
N GLY A 139 -10.10 16.72 -11.18
CA GLY A 139 -11.10 16.19 -10.27
C GLY A 139 -11.45 17.14 -9.12
N ILE A 140 -10.46 17.85 -8.56
CA ILE A 140 -10.73 18.82 -7.49
C ILE A 140 -11.57 20.00 -8.01
N PRO A 141 -11.20 20.71 -9.08
CA PRO A 141 -12.03 21.79 -9.60
C PRO A 141 -13.44 21.32 -9.99
N LEU A 142 -13.55 20.16 -10.64
CA LEU A 142 -14.85 19.63 -11.04
C LEU A 142 -15.72 19.28 -9.83
N GLY A 143 -15.13 18.66 -8.80
CA GLY A 143 -15.83 18.37 -7.55
C GLY A 143 -16.30 19.63 -6.84
N ILE A 144 -15.47 20.66 -6.74
CA ILE A 144 -15.84 21.93 -6.13
C ILE A 144 -16.99 22.59 -6.91
N LEU A 145 -16.93 22.59 -8.24
CA LEU A 145 -18.01 23.13 -9.08
C LEU A 145 -19.31 22.35 -8.91
N ALA A 146 -19.27 21.01 -8.93
CA ALA A 146 -20.44 20.16 -8.73
C ALA A 146 -21.05 20.29 -7.32
N GLY A 147 -20.22 20.49 -6.31
CA GLY A 147 -20.66 20.73 -4.94
C GLY A 147 -21.24 22.13 -4.71
N THR A 148 -20.83 23.12 -5.51
CA THR A 148 -21.29 24.52 -5.38
C THR A 148 -22.52 24.81 -6.25
N TYR A 149 -22.60 24.24 -7.45
CA TYR A 149 -23.61 24.58 -8.45
C TYR A 149 -24.41 23.34 -8.88
N ASP A 150 -25.74 23.43 -8.75
CA ASP A 150 -26.68 22.37 -9.15
C ASP A 150 -26.53 21.97 -10.63
N PHE A 151 -26.21 22.92 -11.53
CA PHE A 151 -25.95 22.64 -12.94
C PHE A 151 -24.80 21.63 -13.14
N PHE A 152 -23.66 21.84 -12.49
CA PHE A 152 -22.50 20.97 -12.63
C PHE A 152 -22.72 19.60 -11.98
N SER A 153 -23.45 19.57 -10.85
CA SER A 153 -23.89 18.31 -10.22
C SER A 153 -24.70 17.47 -11.22
N ARG A 154 -25.78 18.02 -11.77
CA ARG A 154 -26.67 17.29 -12.69
C ARG A 154 -25.99 16.89 -14.01
N LEU A 155 -25.02 17.69 -14.46
CA LEU A 155 -24.29 17.42 -15.71
C LEU A 155 -23.26 16.30 -15.56
N PHE A 156 -22.50 16.27 -14.46
CA PHE A 156 -21.34 15.39 -14.32
C PHE A 156 -21.54 14.21 -13.36
N GLU A 157 -22.29 14.38 -12.27
CA GLU A 157 -22.39 13.34 -11.24
C GLU A 157 -23.01 12.03 -11.74
N PRO A 158 -24.10 12.01 -12.54
CA PRO A 158 -24.66 10.74 -13.02
C PRO A 158 -23.64 9.90 -13.81
N PHE A 159 -22.85 10.57 -14.66
CA PHE A 159 -21.80 9.93 -15.45
C PHE A 159 -20.66 9.41 -14.57
N ILE A 160 -20.22 10.23 -13.62
CA ILE A 160 -19.13 9.89 -12.70
C ILE A 160 -19.54 8.75 -11.75
N GLU A 161 -20.79 8.77 -11.27
CA GLU A 161 -21.35 7.71 -10.44
C GLU A 161 -21.39 6.38 -11.17
N PHE A 162 -21.74 6.36 -12.45
CA PHE A 162 -21.66 5.16 -13.28
C PHE A 162 -20.22 4.65 -13.39
N PHE A 163 -19.27 5.52 -13.75
CA PHE A 163 -17.86 5.15 -13.94
C PHE A 163 -17.19 4.66 -12.66
N ARG A 164 -17.61 5.15 -11.49
CA ARG A 164 -17.10 4.69 -10.19
C ARG A 164 -17.25 3.18 -9.99
N TYR A 165 -18.26 2.55 -10.60
CA TYR A 165 -18.47 1.10 -10.49
C TYR A 165 -17.59 0.28 -11.44
N LEU A 166 -16.91 0.93 -12.39
CA LEU A 166 -15.99 0.25 -13.30
C LEU A 166 -14.62 0.07 -12.62
N PRO A 167 -14.12 -1.16 -12.48
CA PRO A 167 -12.83 -1.39 -11.84
C PRO A 167 -11.70 -0.83 -12.71
N ALA A 168 -10.91 0.11 -12.17
CA ALA A 168 -9.70 0.62 -12.81
C ALA A 168 -8.78 -0.48 -13.41
N PRO A 169 -8.57 -1.65 -12.75
CA PRO A 169 -7.83 -2.76 -13.35
C PRO A 169 -8.33 -3.22 -14.73
N ALA A 170 -9.64 -3.18 -14.99
CA ALA A 170 -10.22 -3.64 -16.26
C ALA A 170 -9.80 -2.77 -17.45
N PHE A 171 -9.42 -1.51 -17.20
CA PHE A 171 -8.92 -0.61 -18.24
C PHE A 171 -7.46 -0.86 -18.60
N GLY A 172 -6.74 -1.74 -17.90
CA GLY A 172 -5.30 -1.87 -18.09
C GLY A 172 -4.89 -2.35 -19.49
N ALA A 173 -5.56 -3.37 -20.03
CA ALA A 173 -5.29 -3.83 -21.40
C ALA A 173 -5.58 -2.74 -22.44
N LEU A 174 -6.65 -1.97 -22.23
CA LEU A 174 -7.02 -0.84 -23.09
C LEU A 174 -5.99 0.30 -22.98
N ALA A 175 -5.55 0.62 -21.76
CA ALA A 175 -4.54 1.64 -21.51
C ALA A 175 -3.22 1.29 -22.21
N VAL A 176 -2.81 0.02 -22.19
CA VAL A 176 -1.63 -0.44 -22.93
C VAL A 176 -1.84 -0.36 -24.44
N ALA A 177 -3.00 -0.78 -24.94
CA ALA A 177 -3.30 -0.73 -26.38
C ALA A 177 -3.30 0.71 -26.93
N ILE A 178 -3.79 1.69 -26.15
CA ILE A 178 -3.91 3.09 -26.57
C ILE A 178 -2.62 3.87 -26.31
N LEU A 179 -2.03 3.72 -25.12
CA LEU A 179 -0.92 4.55 -24.64
C LEU A 179 0.45 3.86 -24.80
N GLY A 180 0.47 2.61 -25.29
CA GLY A 180 1.68 1.82 -25.47
C GLY A 180 2.17 1.18 -24.18
N ILE A 181 3.48 1.17 -23.98
CA ILE A 181 4.14 0.53 -22.82
C ILE A 181 4.80 1.60 -21.92
N TYR A 182 5.54 1.17 -20.89
CA TYR A 182 6.23 2.03 -19.92
C TYR A 182 5.30 2.72 -18.90
N GLN A 183 5.44 4.04 -18.72
CA GLN A 183 4.81 4.77 -17.60
C GLN A 183 3.39 5.26 -17.94
N ALA A 184 3.09 5.56 -19.21
CA ALA A 184 1.82 6.19 -19.58
C ALA A 184 0.58 5.34 -19.23
N PRO A 185 0.54 4.02 -19.50
CA PRO A 185 -0.59 3.19 -19.08
C PRO A 185 -0.76 3.15 -17.56
N LYS A 186 0.35 3.14 -16.82
CA LYS A 186 0.34 3.10 -15.35
C LYS A 186 -0.27 4.37 -14.76
N ILE A 187 0.16 5.53 -15.28
CA ILE A 187 -0.35 6.85 -14.90
C ILE A 187 -1.86 6.94 -15.20
N ALA A 188 -2.29 6.45 -16.36
CA ALA A 188 -3.70 6.44 -16.73
C ALA A 188 -4.57 5.57 -15.82
N ILE A 189 -4.08 4.41 -15.39
CA ILE A 189 -4.81 3.53 -14.45
C ILE A 189 -4.98 4.22 -13.09
N ILE A 190 -3.95 4.89 -12.57
CA ILE A 190 -4.04 5.65 -11.31
C ILE A 190 -4.98 6.85 -11.47
N PHE A 191 -4.90 7.55 -12.60
CA PHE A 191 -5.83 8.64 -12.93
C PHE A 191 -7.27 8.14 -12.89
N ILE A 192 -7.61 7.09 -13.65
CA ILE A 192 -8.96 6.52 -13.70
C ILE A 192 -9.42 6.05 -12.32
N GLY A 193 -8.55 5.35 -11.58
CA GLY A 193 -8.89 4.83 -10.25
C GLY A 193 -9.16 5.91 -9.22
N THR A 194 -8.54 7.08 -9.34
CA THR A 194 -8.69 8.16 -8.35
C THR A 194 -9.68 9.23 -8.78
N PHE A 195 -9.75 9.57 -10.08
CA PHE A 195 -10.47 10.72 -10.61
C PHE A 195 -11.96 10.71 -10.28
N PHE A 196 -12.67 9.64 -10.65
CA PHE A 196 -14.12 9.59 -10.50
C PHE A 196 -14.55 9.68 -9.04
N GLN A 197 -13.85 8.95 -8.17
CA GLN A 197 -14.10 8.99 -6.74
C GLN A 197 -13.73 10.35 -6.12
N GLN A 198 -12.61 10.94 -6.56
CA GLN A 198 -12.14 12.23 -6.08
C GLN A 198 -13.17 13.33 -6.35
N VAL A 199 -13.78 13.36 -7.54
CA VAL A 199 -14.83 14.34 -7.86
C VAL A 199 -16.00 14.24 -6.88
N LEU A 200 -16.50 13.03 -6.61
CA LEU A 200 -17.65 12.81 -5.73
C LEU A 200 -17.34 13.13 -4.26
N ILE A 201 -16.16 12.74 -3.76
CA ILE A 201 -15.75 13.07 -2.39
C ILE A 201 -15.63 14.59 -2.23
N VAL A 202 -14.95 15.26 -3.17
CA VAL A 202 -14.77 16.71 -3.13
C VAL A 202 -16.11 17.43 -3.23
N ALA A 203 -17.01 17.02 -4.13
CA ALA A 203 -18.35 17.61 -4.24
C ALA A 203 -19.15 17.49 -2.95
N ASN A 204 -19.12 16.31 -2.31
CA ASN A 204 -19.79 16.08 -1.03
C ASN A 204 -19.18 16.90 0.10
N THR A 205 -17.85 17.07 0.12
CA THR A 205 -17.18 17.92 1.10
C THR A 205 -17.49 19.38 0.89
N THR A 206 -17.58 19.84 -0.37
CA THR A 206 -18.02 21.19 -0.69
C THR A 206 -19.43 21.48 -0.17
N ARG A 207 -20.36 20.51 -0.28
CA ARG A 207 -21.74 20.64 0.24
C ARG A 207 -21.86 20.64 1.76
N LYS A 208 -20.85 20.15 2.48
CA LYS A 208 -20.83 20.13 3.95
C LYS A 208 -20.46 21.47 4.57
N LEU A 209 -20.10 22.47 3.75
CA LEU A 209 -19.86 23.82 4.23
C LEU A 209 -21.10 24.33 4.97
N ASP A 210 -20.88 25.04 6.08
CA ASP A 210 -21.95 25.62 6.88
C ASP A 210 -22.83 26.55 6.01
N PRO A 211 -24.14 26.25 5.86
CA PRO A 211 -25.07 27.09 5.12
C PRO A 211 -25.10 28.55 5.61
N ALA A 212 -24.86 28.79 6.90
CA ALA A 212 -24.84 30.14 7.47
C ALA A 212 -23.77 31.04 6.82
N LEU A 213 -22.62 30.47 6.39
CA LEU A 213 -21.58 31.23 5.68
C LEU A 213 -22.06 31.68 4.30
N LEU A 214 -22.85 30.84 3.62
CA LEU A 214 -23.42 31.15 2.31
C LEU A 214 -24.51 32.20 2.43
N GLU A 215 -25.43 32.05 3.38
CA GLU A 215 -26.52 33.00 3.65
C GLU A 215 -25.99 34.38 4.06
N ALA A 216 -24.94 34.43 4.91
CA ALA A 216 -24.27 35.66 5.28
C ALA A 216 -23.64 36.36 4.07
N GLY A 217 -22.96 35.60 3.20
CA GLY A 217 -22.40 36.12 1.96
C GLY A 217 -23.46 36.71 1.03
N GLN A 218 -24.60 36.02 0.88
CA GLN A 218 -25.72 36.48 0.05
C GLN A 218 -26.34 37.76 0.60
N THR A 219 -26.50 37.86 1.92
CA THR A 219 -27.04 39.06 2.60
C THR A 219 -26.13 40.28 2.39
N LEU A 220 -24.81 40.08 2.33
CA LEU A 220 -23.82 41.12 2.04
C LEU A 220 -23.67 41.42 0.53
N GLY A 221 -24.50 40.82 -0.34
CA GLY A 221 -24.48 41.06 -1.79
C GLY A 221 -23.35 40.35 -2.55
N ALA A 222 -22.77 39.29 -1.99
CA ALA A 222 -21.73 38.52 -2.67
C ALA A 222 -22.31 37.77 -3.89
N GLY A 223 -21.87 38.14 -5.10
CA GLY A 223 -22.21 37.39 -6.32
C GLY A 223 -21.56 36.01 -6.38
N ASN A 224 -22.03 35.14 -7.28
CA ASN A 224 -21.61 33.72 -7.40
C ASN A 224 -20.09 33.50 -7.42
N ARG A 225 -19.34 34.32 -8.15
CA ARG A 225 -17.88 34.23 -8.19
C ARG A 225 -17.25 34.56 -6.84
N SER A 226 -17.77 35.56 -6.14
CA SER A 226 -17.32 35.92 -4.79
C SER A 226 -17.66 34.82 -3.80
N MET A 227 -18.87 34.24 -3.91
CA MET A 227 -19.30 33.10 -3.12
C MET A 227 -18.31 31.92 -3.25
N LEU A 228 -17.96 31.55 -4.48
CA LEU A 228 -17.03 30.46 -4.73
C LEU A 228 -15.63 30.72 -4.19
N PHE A 229 -15.00 31.83 -4.58
CA PHE A 229 -13.57 32.05 -4.29
C PHE A 229 -13.29 32.63 -2.90
N ARG A 230 -14.24 33.32 -2.28
CA ARG A 230 -14.03 33.99 -0.97
C ARG A 230 -14.71 33.30 0.19
N ILE A 231 -15.72 32.46 -0.05
CA ILE A 231 -16.48 31.78 1.00
C ILE A 231 -16.31 30.27 0.89
N VAL A 232 -16.73 29.68 -0.24
CA VAL A 232 -16.71 28.22 -0.42
C VAL A 232 -15.31 27.68 -0.38
N LEU A 233 -14.44 28.12 -1.30
CA LEU A 233 -13.09 27.58 -1.42
C LEU A 233 -12.31 27.71 -0.11
N PRO A 234 -12.20 28.88 0.55
CA PRO A 234 -11.50 28.99 1.83
C PRO A 234 -12.15 28.17 2.95
N GLY A 235 -13.48 28.08 2.98
CA GLY A 235 -14.22 27.36 4.01
C GLY A 235 -14.00 25.84 3.98
N ILE A 236 -13.84 25.27 2.79
CA ILE A 236 -13.67 23.82 2.62
C ILE A 236 -12.22 23.37 2.57
N LEU A 237 -11.25 24.29 2.43
CA LEU A 237 -9.83 23.98 2.24
C LEU A 237 -9.27 22.93 3.24
N PRO A 238 -9.58 23.01 4.55
CA PRO A 238 -9.03 22.03 5.49
C PRO A 238 -9.62 20.62 5.31
N ASP A 239 -10.94 20.52 5.08
CA ASP A 239 -11.59 19.24 4.82
C ASP A 239 -11.18 18.67 3.47
N LEU A 240 -11.04 19.51 2.45
CA LEU A 240 -10.49 19.16 1.14
C LEU A 240 -9.06 18.61 1.27
N TYR A 241 -8.22 19.21 2.12
CA TYR A 241 -6.88 18.71 2.39
C TYR A 241 -6.92 17.32 3.04
N ARG A 242 -7.80 17.12 4.03
CA ARG A 242 -7.98 15.81 4.66
C ARG A 242 -8.42 14.75 3.66
N ASP A 243 -9.37 15.09 2.79
CA ASP A 243 -9.90 14.17 1.78
C ASP A 243 -8.87 13.81 0.71
N THR A 244 -8.12 14.80 0.22
CA THR A 244 -7.04 14.55 -0.74
C THR A 244 -5.95 13.65 -0.16
N ARG A 245 -5.64 13.77 1.14
CA ARG A 245 -4.72 12.87 1.84
C ARG A 245 -5.26 11.44 1.92
N ILE A 246 -6.55 11.26 2.22
CA ILE A 246 -7.21 9.93 2.21
C ILE A 246 -7.19 9.33 0.80
N LEU A 247 -7.52 10.12 -0.21
CA LEU A 247 -7.53 9.72 -1.63
C LEU A 247 -6.13 9.36 -2.14
N LEU A 248 -5.08 10.06 -1.69
CA LEU A 248 -3.71 9.67 -1.98
C LEU A 248 -3.39 8.29 -1.40
N GLY A 249 -3.91 7.96 -0.22
CA GLY A 249 -3.89 6.60 0.35
C GLY A 249 -4.48 5.56 -0.60
N TRP A 250 -5.58 5.87 -1.30
CA TRP A 250 -6.20 4.98 -2.28
C TRP A 250 -5.41 4.90 -3.59
N ALA A 251 -4.69 5.95 -3.96
CA ALA A 251 -3.80 5.92 -5.12
C ALA A 251 -2.73 4.81 -5.00
N TRP A 252 -2.27 4.49 -3.77
CA TRP A 252 -1.35 3.37 -3.52
C TRP A 252 -1.93 2.01 -3.90
N THR A 253 -3.23 1.79 -3.74
CA THR A 253 -3.83 0.51 -4.13
C THR A 253 -3.87 0.37 -5.65
N TYR A 254 -4.10 1.48 -6.37
CA TYR A 254 -4.07 1.50 -7.82
C TYR A 254 -2.65 1.41 -8.39
N LEU A 255 -1.64 1.90 -7.67
CA LEU A 255 -0.24 1.76 -8.07
C LEU A 255 0.17 0.30 -8.25
N ILE A 256 -0.18 -0.57 -7.30
CA ILE A 256 0.12 -2.02 -7.39
C ILE A 256 -0.52 -2.62 -8.63
N VAL A 257 -1.81 -2.33 -8.87
CA VAL A 257 -2.53 -2.81 -10.05
C VAL A 257 -1.89 -2.28 -11.33
N ALA A 258 -1.61 -0.98 -11.37
CA ALA A 258 -1.05 -0.29 -12.53
C ALA A 258 0.30 -0.89 -12.94
N GLU A 259 1.14 -1.24 -11.97
CA GLU A 259 2.45 -1.82 -12.21
C GLU A 259 2.44 -3.33 -12.51
N LEU A 260 1.29 -4.00 -12.41
CA LEU A 260 1.14 -5.36 -12.94
C LEU A 260 0.91 -5.36 -14.46
N ILE A 261 0.52 -4.23 -15.04
CA ILE A 261 0.04 -4.15 -16.41
C ILE A 261 1.07 -3.46 -17.31
N GLY A 262 1.62 -4.22 -18.26
CA GLY A 262 2.48 -3.71 -19.34
C GLY A 262 3.89 -3.26 -18.89
N THR A 263 4.56 -4.00 -18.00
CA THR A 263 5.69 -3.44 -17.23
C THR A 263 7.08 -4.02 -17.47
N SER A 264 8.05 -3.12 -17.29
CA SER A 264 9.51 -3.38 -17.20
C SER A 264 10.16 -2.63 -16.02
N SER A 265 9.38 -2.06 -15.07
CA SER A 265 9.89 -1.27 -13.93
C SER A 265 8.85 -1.09 -12.82
N GLY A 266 9.28 -0.68 -11.63
CA GLY A 266 8.43 -0.37 -10.47
C GLY A 266 8.54 -1.40 -9.35
N ILE A 267 8.04 -1.06 -8.17
CA ILE A 267 8.14 -1.91 -6.98
C ILE A 267 7.35 -3.21 -7.13
N THR A 268 6.21 -3.18 -7.83
CA THR A 268 5.41 -4.38 -8.08
C THR A 268 6.09 -5.31 -9.07
N TRP A 269 6.79 -4.72 -10.06
CA TRP A 269 7.65 -5.47 -10.96
C TRP A 269 8.81 -6.12 -10.18
N PHE A 270 9.45 -5.41 -9.26
CA PHE A 270 10.47 -5.97 -8.37
C PHE A 270 9.92 -7.14 -7.53
N ILE A 271 8.77 -6.98 -6.89
CA ILE A 271 8.11 -8.02 -6.08
C ILE A 271 7.83 -9.27 -6.92
N THR A 272 7.19 -9.11 -8.08
CA THR A 272 6.85 -10.23 -8.96
C THR A 272 8.09 -10.94 -9.47
N GLN A 273 9.15 -10.19 -9.80
CA GLN A 273 10.41 -10.78 -10.27
C GLN A 273 11.11 -11.58 -9.16
N GLN A 274 11.20 -11.05 -7.94
CA GLN A 274 11.80 -11.77 -6.80
C GLN A 274 10.98 -13.00 -6.42
N ALA A 275 9.65 -12.92 -6.46
CA ALA A 275 8.77 -14.06 -6.22
C ALA A 275 8.97 -15.18 -7.26
N ARG A 276 9.18 -14.85 -8.54
CA ARG A 276 9.46 -15.85 -9.60
C ARG A 276 10.74 -16.63 -9.34
N TYR A 277 11.73 -16.02 -8.71
CA TYR A 277 12.99 -16.67 -8.33
C TYR A 277 12.99 -17.24 -6.91
N LYS A 278 11.84 -17.24 -6.23
CA LYS A 278 11.67 -17.71 -4.84
C LYS A 278 12.50 -16.94 -3.80
N ASN A 279 12.93 -15.71 -4.12
CA ASN A 279 13.57 -14.79 -3.18
C ASN A 279 12.50 -14.06 -2.36
N PHE A 280 11.77 -14.80 -1.52
CA PHE A 280 10.66 -14.22 -0.75
C PHE A 280 11.13 -13.28 0.36
N ASP A 281 12.37 -13.41 0.81
CA ASP A 281 13.05 -12.43 1.66
C ASP A 281 13.03 -11.02 1.05
N ASN A 282 13.40 -10.89 -0.24
CA ASN A 282 13.31 -9.63 -0.98
C ASN A 282 11.86 -9.19 -1.23
N VAL A 283 10.93 -10.14 -1.42
CA VAL A 283 9.49 -9.84 -1.57
C VAL A 283 8.95 -9.17 -0.30
N PHE A 284 9.21 -9.75 0.88
CA PHE A 284 8.81 -9.18 2.15
C PHE A 284 9.48 -7.83 2.40
N ALA A 285 10.77 -7.69 2.08
CA ALA A 285 11.49 -6.43 2.19
C ALA A 285 10.83 -5.32 1.35
N ALA A 286 10.45 -5.63 0.11
CA ALA A 286 9.75 -4.70 -0.78
C ALA A 286 8.34 -4.32 -0.27
N ILE A 287 7.56 -5.28 0.25
CA ILE A 287 6.23 -5.00 0.81
C ILE A 287 6.33 -4.09 2.04
N ILE A 288 7.28 -4.36 2.94
CA ILE A 288 7.49 -3.59 4.16
C ILE A 288 7.89 -2.15 3.83
N ILE A 289 8.81 -1.95 2.88
CA ILE A 289 9.27 -0.59 2.52
C ILE A 289 8.16 0.24 1.85
N ILE A 290 7.28 -0.36 1.06
CA ILE A 290 6.08 0.33 0.54
C ILE A 290 5.21 0.82 1.70
N GLY A 291 4.95 -0.05 2.69
CA GLY A 291 4.16 0.30 3.86
C GLY A 291 4.79 1.45 4.67
N ILE A 292 6.10 1.40 4.88
CA ILE A 292 6.86 2.47 5.54
C ILE A 292 6.78 3.77 4.75
N LEU A 293 6.95 3.74 3.43
CA LEU A 293 6.89 4.93 2.58
C LEU A 293 5.50 5.57 2.58
N GLY A 294 4.44 4.76 2.40
CA GLY A 294 3.06 5.24 2.44
C GLY A 294 2.73 5.90 3.78
N LEU A 295 3.11 5.26 4.90
CA LEU A 295 2.92 5.82 6.24
C LEU A 295 3.75 7.08 6.47
N THR A 296 4.99 7.12 6.00
CA THR A 296 5.87 8.30 6.13
C THR A 296 5.30 9.50 5.37
N ILE A 297 4.83 9.29 4.14
CA ILE A 297 4.18 10.32 3.33
C ILE A 297 2.89 10.79 4.00
N ASP A 298 2.08 9.87 4.51
CA ASP A 298 0.85 10.19 5.21
C ASP A 298 1.09 11.00 6.50
N LEU A 299 2.11 10.65 7.29
CA LEU A 299 2.50 11.40 8.48
C LEU A 299 3.05 12.80 8.13
N LEU A 300 3.86 12.89 7.07
CA LEU A 300 4.39 14.16 6.58
C LEU A 300 3.26 15.10 6.14
N LEU A 301 2.28 14.58 5.41
CA LEU A 301 1.08 15.33 5.04
C LEU A 301 0.23 15.69 6.28
N ALA A 302 0.08 14.79 7.25
CA ALA A 302 -0.59 15.13 8.51
C ALA A 302 0.03 16.36 9.19
N TRP A 303 1.37 16.35 9.25
CA TRP A 303 2.15 17.42 9.86
C TRP A 303 2.03 18.73 9.07
N LEU A 304 2.12 18.68 7.73
CA LEU A 304 1.91 19.84 6.87
C LEU A 304 0.49 20.42 7.03
N GLY A 305 -0.53 19.57 7.12
CA GLY A 305 -1.91 20.02 7.35
C GLY A 305 -2.07 20.84 8.62
N ARG A 306 -1.47 20.40 9.74
CA ARG A 306 -1.47 21.17 11.00
C ARG A 306 -0.76 22.51 10.87
N ARG A 307 0.24 22.60 9.98
CA ARG A 307 0.96 23.85 9.73
C ARG A 307 0.17 24.81 8.83
N PHE A 308 -0.54 24.30 7.83
CA PHE A 308 -1.36 25.09 6.91
C PHE A 308 -2.69 25.54 7.53
N PHE A 309 -3.26 24.75 8.45
CA PHE A 309 -4.56 25.01 9.06
C PHE A 309 -4.48 25.08 10.60
N PRO A 310 -3.69 25.99 11.18
CA PRO A 310 -3.49 26.06 12.63
C PRO A 310 -4.76 26.42 13.42
N TRP A 311 -5.77 26.99 12.77
CA TRP A 311 -7.05 27.34 13.38
C TRP A 311 -8.01 26.15 13.55
N GLN A 312 -7.74 25.01 12.89
CA GLN A 312 -8.50 23.80 13.14
C GLN A 312 -7.95 23.12 14.40
N ASN A 313 -8.71 23.23 15.50
CA ASN A 313 -8.46 22.49 16.73
C ASN A 313 -8.68 20.98 16.49
N THR A 314 -7.68 20.29 15.97
CA THR A 314 -7.67 18.83 15.87
C THR A 314 -7.19 18.26 17.21
N ASN A 315 -8.09 18.15 18.18
CA ASN A 315 -7.88 17.38 19.41
C ASN A 315 -8.25 15.91 19.20
#